data_AF-A0A2E8HPR0-F1
#
_entry.id   AF-A0A2E8HPR0-F1
#
_cell.length_a   1.000
_cell.length_b   1.000
_cell.length_c   1.000
_cell.angle_alpha   90.00
_cell.angle_beta   90.00
_cell.angle_gamma   90.00
#
_symmetry.space_group_name_H-M   'P 1'
#
loop_
_entity.id
_entity.type
_entity.pdbx_description
1 polymer ?
#
loop_
_entity_poly.entity_id
_entity_poly.type
_entity_poly.pdbx_seq_one_letter_code
_entity_poly.pdbx_strand_id
1 'polypeptide(L)'
;MDTIMVLTILCASLVYLLIGLGINKKNARYLLSGYNTMSQAKRDAFDIDRYLKFFKSFFKGLALFPPASWFVCVLIFDSVTSVTVWAVTQCLPMFLFLKKSLSTDWSK
;
A
#
# COMPACT_ATOMS: atom_id res chain seq x y z
N MET A 1 22.08 -2.40 13.36
CA MET A 1 20.69 -1.97 13.13
C MET A 1 19.90 -2.35 14.36
N ASP A 2 19.20 -1.39 14.98
CA ASP A 2 18.37 -1.64 16.15
C ASP A 2 17.34 -2.74 15.84
N THR A 3 17.20 -3.72 16.73
CA THR A 3 16.20 -4.80 16.64
C THR A 3 14.79 -4.24 16.43
N ILE A 4 14.47 -3.12 17.09
CA ILE A 4 13.18 -2.43 16.92
C ILE A 4 12.98 -2.02 15.47
N MET A 5 14.00 -1.42 14.83
CA MET A 5 13.93 -1.00 13.42
C MET A 5 13.72 -2.20 12.49
N VAL A 6 14.43 -3.31 12.72
CA VAL A 6 14.26 -4.52 11.91
C VAL A 6 12.82 -5.03 11.99
N LEU A 7 12.30 -5.13 13.21
CA LEU A 7 10.92 -5.57 13.44
C LEU A 7 9.91 -4.61 12.82
N THR A 8 10.11 -3.30 12.90
CA THR A 8 9.25 -2.31 12.25
C THR A 8 9.20 -2.52 10.74
N ILE A 9 10.36 -2.68 10.09
CA ILE A 9 10.45 -2.89 8.64
C ILE A 9 9.74 -4.20 8.24
N LEU A 10 10.01 -5.29 8.95
CA LEU A 10 9.43 -6.60 8.65
C LEU A 10 7.91 -6.61 8.88
N CYS A 11 7.43 -6.04 9.99
CA CYS A 11 6.01 -5.96 10.28
C CYS A 11 5.26 -5.11 9.25
N ALA A 12 5.78 -3.94 8.89
CA ALA A 12 5.17 -3.09 7.86
C ALA A 12 5.09 -3.83 6.50
N SER A 13 6.19 -4.44 6.09
CA SER A 13 6.29 -5.22 4.85
C SER A 13 5.29 -6.39 4.84
N LEU A 14 5.20 -7.11 5.96
CA LEU A 14 4.27 -8.23 6.11
C LEU A 14 2.81 -7.78 6.05
N VAL A 15 2.45 -6.68 6.73
CA VAL A 15 1.09 -6.13 6.69
C VAL A 15 0.70 -5.77 5.25
N TYR A 16 1.58 -5.08 4.51
CA TYR A 16 1.31 -4.75 3.10
C TYR A 16 1.14 -6.00 2.24
N LEU A 17 2.00 -7.01 2.44
CA LEU A 17 1.90 -8.28 1.72
C LEU A 17 0.55 -8.98 2.01
N LEU A 18 0.18 -9.06 3.30
CA LEU A 18 -1.08 -9.70 3.73
C LEU A 18 -2.30 -8.97 3.17
N ILE A 19 -2.28 -7.63 3.10
CA ILE A 19 -3.34 -6.86 2.44
C ILE A 19 -3.44 -7.24 0.95
N GLY A 20 -2.31 -7.26 0.25
CA GLY A 20 -2.25 -7.57 -1.18
C GLY A 20 -2.67 -9.01 -1.51
N LEU A 21 -2.45 -9.96 -0.60
CA LEU A 21 -2.83 -11.36 -0.76
C LEU A 21 -4.26 -11.65 -0.29
N GLY A 22 -4.69 -11.04 0.81
CA GLY A 22 -5.94 -11.37 1.50
C GLY A 22 -7.20 -10.73 0.88
N ILE A 23 -7.07 -9.54 0.29
CA ILE A 23 -8.22 -8.86 -0.33
C ILE A 23 -8.71 -9.62 -1.56
N ASN A 24 -10.02 -9.73 -1.76
CA ASN A 24 -10.66 -10.36 -2.91
C ASN A 24 -12.12 -9.90 -3.04
N LYS A 25 -12.82 -10.33 -4.09
CA LYS A 25 -14.22 -9.91 -4.30
C LYS A 25 -15.16 -10.22 -3.14
N LYS A 26 -14.97 -11.38 -2.48
CA LYS A 26 -15.86 -11.85 -1.42
C LYS A 26 -15.77 -10.97 -0.18
N ASN A 27 -14.60 -10.40 0.11
CA ASN A 27 -14.37 -9.55 1.27
C ASN A 27 -14.19 -8.05 0.95
N ALA A 28 -14.09 -7.67 -0.33
CA ALA A 28 -13.90 -6.29 -0.76
C ALA A 28 -14.97 -5.33 -0.21
N ARG A 29 -16.22 -5.79 -0.10
CA ARG A 29 -17.32 -5.03 0.51
C ARG A 29 -17.02 -4.61 1.95
N TYR A 30 -16.22 -5.37 2.70
CA TYR A 30 -15.91 -5.07 4.09
C TYR A 30 -14.55 -4.39 4.25
N LEU A 31 -13.59 -4.70 3.37
CA LEU A 31 -12.21 -4.23 3.48
C LEU A 31 -11.90 -2.95 2.71
N LEU A 32 -12.73 -2.56 1.73
CA LEU A 32 -12.57 -1.31 0.98
C LEU A 32 -13.63 -0.31 1.42
N SER A 33 -13.27 0.65 2.27
CA SER A 33 -14.20 1.65 2.82
C SER A 33 -14.96 2.44 1.74
N GLY A 34 -14.28 2.81 0.65
CA GLY A 34 -14.92 3.47 -0.49
C GLY A 34 -15.96 2.59 -1.19
N TYR A 35 -15.67 1.30 -1.37
CA TYR A 35 -16.61 0.35 -1.97
C TYR A 35 -17.74 -0.04 -1.00
N ASN A 36 -17.44 -0.16 0.29
CA ASN A 36 -18.40 -0.44 1.36
C ASN A 36 -19.52 0.61 1.42
N THR A 37 -19.15 1.89 1.31
CA THR A 37 -20.05 3.03 1.45
C THR A 37 -20.80 3.40 0.17
N MET A 38 -20.47 2.79 -0.97
CA MET A 38 -21.20 2.98 -2.21
C MET A 38 -22.63 2.43 -2.13
N SER A 39 -23.58 3.13 -2.76
CA SER A 39 -24.92 2.59 -3.03
C SER A 39 -24.84 1.35 -3.92
N GLN A 40 -25.89 0.53 -3.91
CA GLN A 40 -25.91 -0.69 -4.73
C GLN A 40 -25.70 -0.38 -6.22
N ALA A 41 -26.43 0.59 -6.76
CA ALA A 41 -26.27 1.03 -8.16
C ALA A 41 -24.83 1.48 -8.51
N LYS A 42 -24.13 2.18 -7.60
CA LYS A 42 -22.73 2.57 -7.82
C LYS A 42 -21.78 1.38 -7.76
N ARG A 43 -22.03 0.41 -6.88
CA ARG A 43 -21.23 -0.82 -6.81
C ARG A 43 -21.43 -1.69 -8.03
N ASP A 44 -22.65 -1.80 -8.52
CA ASP A 44 -22.97 -2.61 -9.71
C ASP A 44 -22.31 -2.02 -10.97
N ALA A 45 -22.11 -0.70 -11.02
CA ALA A 45 -21.36 -0.01 -12.07
C ALA A 45 -19.84 0.04 -11.86
N PHE A 46 -19.31 -0.49 -10.74
CA PHE A 46 -17.89 -0.43 -10.42
C PHE A 46 -17.18 -1.72 -10.83
N ASP A 47 -16.16 -1.61 -11.67
CA ASP A 47 -15.30 -2.73 -12.06
C ASP A 47 -14.36 -3.11 -10.90
N ILE A 48 -14.91 -3.90 -9.98
CA ILE A 48 -14.20 -4.40 -8.80
C ILE A 48 -13.05 -5.34 -9.17
N ASP A 49 -13.13 -6.04 -10.31
CA ASP A 49 -12.04 -6.91 -10.79
C ASP A 49 -10.80 -6.09 -11.13
N ARG A 50 -10.98 -5.08 -11.97
CA ARG A 50 -9.91 -4.20 -12.43
C ARG A 50 -9.31 -3.42 -11.25
N TYR A 51 -10.16 -2.91 -10.36
CA TYR A 51 -9.69 -2.23 -9.15
C TYR A 51 -8.86 -3.16 -8.26
N LEU A 52 -9.34 -4.38 -8.00
CA LEU A 52 -8.60 -5.33 -7.17
C LEU A 52 -7.28 -5.75 -7.82
N LYS A 53 -7.21 -5.88 -9.15
CA LYS A 53 -5.95 -6.16 -9.85
C LYS A 53 -4.91 -5.06 -9.59
N PHE A 54 -5.33 -3.79 -9.70
CA PHE A 54 -4.49 -2.63 -9.36
C PHE A 54 -4.08 -2.63 -7.89
N PHE A 55 -5.06 -2.72 -6.99
CA PHE A 55 -4.86 -2.63 -5.54
C PHE A 55 -3.89 -3.71 -5.04
N LYS A 56 -4.14 -4.97 -5.43
CA LYS A 56 -3.28 -6.11 -5.06
C LYS A 56 -1.86 -5.95 -5.60
N SER A 57 -1.73 -5.54 -6.86
CA SER A 57 -0.41 -5.34 -7.46
C SER A 57 0.38 -4.26 -6.73
N PHE A 58 -0.29 -3.17 -6.36
CA PHE A 58 0.33 -2.09 -5.60
C PHE A 58 0.80 -2.57 -4.22
N PHE A 59 -0.07 -3.17 -3.40
CA PHE A 59 0.30 -3.59 -2.03
C PHE A 59 1.35 -4.70 -1.99
N LYS A 60 1.34 -5.65 -2.95
CA LYS A 60 2.42 -6.64 -3.07
C LYS A 60 3.77 -6.00 -3.41
N GLY A 61 3.78 -5.00 -4.28
CA GLY A 61 4.99 -4.23 -4.57
C GLY A 61 5.43 -3.38 -3.36
N LEU A 62 4.46 -2.77 -2.68
CA LEU A 62 4.69 -1.95 -1.50
C LEU A 62 5.34 -2.74 -0.36
N ALA A 63 5.07 -4.05 -0.24
CA ALA A 63 5.74 -4.90 0.74
C ALA A 63 7.28 -4.92 0.62
N LEU A 64 7.84 -4.65 -0.58
CA LEU A 64 9.29 -4.55 -0.78
C LEU A 64 9.84 -3.15 -0.54
N PHE A 65 8.98 -2.14 -0.49
CA PHE A 65 9.40 -0.75 -0.41
C PHE A 65 10.06 -0.38 0.94
N PRO A 66 9.53 -0.77 2.12
CA PRO A 66 10.19 -0.49 3.40
C PRO A 66 11.64 -1.01 3.49
N PRO A 67 11.96 -2.28 3.20
CA PRO A 67 13.34 -2.76 3.28
C PRO A 67 14.24 -2.18 2.18
N ALA A 68 13.74 -2.01 0.95
CA ALA A 68 14.52 -1.44 -0.13
C ALA A 68 14.87 0.04 0.12
N SER A 69 13.90 0.84 0.55
CA SER A 69 14.14 2.25 0.88
C SER A 69 15.03 2.41 2.12
N TRP A 70 14.93 1.51 3.10
CA TRP A 70 15.84 1.50 4.25
C TRP A 70 17.27 1.23 3.82
N PHE A 71 17.48 0.20 3.00
CA PHE A 71 18.78 -0.14 2.44
C PHE A 71 19.41 1.06 1.72
N VAL A 72 18.63 1.80 0.93
CA VAL A 72 19.12 3.02 0.27
C VAL A 72 19.48 4.13 1.28
N CYS A 73 18.66 4.36 2.32
CA CYS A 73 18.92 5.43 3.29
C CYS A 73 20.23 5.22 4.05
N VAL A 74 20.50 3.99 4.52
CA VAL A 74 21.71 3.69 5.31
C VAL A 74 23.00 3.73 4.50
N LEU A 75 22.92 3.71 3.16
CA LEU A 75 24.09 3.89 2.29
C LEU A 75 24.46 5.37 2.14
N ILE A 76 23.53 6.30 2.42
CA ILE A 76 23.67 7.72 2.10
C ILE A 76 23.79 8.59 3.37
N PHE A 77 23.07 8.22 4.43
CA PHE A 77 22.91 9.06 5.62
C PHE A 77 23.46 8.39 6.88
N ASP A 78 23.77 9.20 7.89
CA ASP A 78 24.03 8.70 9.24
C ASP A 78 22.80 8.04 9.86
N SER A 79 22.97 7.43 11.03
CA SER A 79 21.90 6.65 11.67
C SER A 79 20.65 7.46 11.98
N VAL A 80 20.77 8.68 12.51
CA VAL A 80 19.60 9.47 12.92
C VAL A 80 18.89 10.01 11.67
N THR A 81 19.65 10.57 10.74
CA THR A 81 19.13 11.11 9.49
C THR A 81 18.47 10.01 8.64
N SER A 82 19.04 8.80 8.58
CA SER A 82 18.45 7.65 7.88
C SER A 82 17.05 7.32 8.37
N VAL A 83 16.85 7.27 9.69
CA VAL A 83 15.55 6.98 10.30
C VAL A 83 14.51 8.03 9.92
N THR A 84 14.87 9.31 10.05
CA THR A 84 13.97 10.43 9.74
C THR A 84 13.59 10.45 8.25
N VAL A 85 14.58 10.35 7.36
CA VAL A 85 14.34 10.35 5.90
C VAL A 85 13.53 9.13 5.48
N TRP A 86 13.85 7.95 6.02
CA TRP A 86 13.14 6.72 5.72
C TRP A 86 11.66 6.81 6.12
N ALA A 87 11.36 7.34 7.32
CA ALA A 87 9.99 7.50 7.80
C ALA A 87 9.15 8.39 6.88
N VAL A 88 9.68 9.54 6.46
CA VAL A 88 9.00 10.45 5.51
C VAL A 88 8.83 9.79 4.14
N THR A 89 9.83 9.02 3.70
CA THR A 89 9.81 8.33 2.40
C THR A 89 8.67 7.30 2.30
N GLN A 90 8.23 6.71 3.42
CA GLN A 90 7.13 5.74 3.43
C GLN A 90 5.78 6.35 2.99
N CYS A 91 5.62 7.67 3.04
CA CYS A 91 4.41 8.34 2.56
C CYS A 91 4.33 8.39 1.02
N LEU A 92 5.47 8.40 0.32
CA LEU A 92 5.54 8.63 -1.13
C LEU A 92 4.71 7.63 -1.95
N PRO A 93 4.79 6.30 -1.72
CA PRO A 93 3.99 5.35 -2.48
C PRO A 93 2.48 5.56 -2.30
N MET A 94 2.05 6.00 -1.12
CA MET A 94 0.63 6.26 -0.85
C MET A 94 0.10 7.45 -1.65
N PHE A 95 0.89 8.50 -1.82
CA PHE A 95 0.54 9.61 -2.72
C PHE A 95 0.37 9.13 -4.17
N LEU A 96 1.28 8.26 -4.65
CA LEU A 96 1.19 7.68 -6.00
C LEU A 96 -0.04 6.79 -6.17
N PHE A 97 -0.35 5.97 -5.15
CA PHE A 97 -1.56 5.16 -5.11
C PHE A 97 -2.82 6.02 -5.21
N LEU A 98 -2.93 7.06 -4.37
CA LEU A 98 -4.08 7.96 -4.36
C LEU A 98 -4.25 8.67 -5.70
N LYS A 99 -3.17 9.24 -6.24
CA LYS A 99 -3.19 9.91 -7.54
C LYS A 99 -3.72 8.97 -8.64
N LYS A 100 -3.22 7.73 -8.70
CA LYS A 100 -3.67 6.75 -9.70
C LYS A 100 -5.10 6.29 -9.45
N SER A 101 -5.47 6.04 -8.19
CA SER A 101 -6.81 5.60 -7.80
C SER A 101 -7.88 6.65 -8.11
N LEU A 102 -7.60 7.94 -7.90
CA LEU A 102 -8.55 9.03 -8.12
C LEU A 102 -8.65 9.48 -9.58
N SER A 103 -7.58 9.32 -10.36
CA SER A 103 -7.58 9.68 -11.79
C SER A 103 -8.11 8.57 -12.70
N THR A 104 -8.25 7.34 -12.20
CA THR A 104 -8.76 6.22 -12.99
C THR A 104 -10.28 6.15 -12.86
N ASP A 105 -10.97 6.13 -13.99
CA ASP A 105 -12.38 5.77 -14.06
C ASP A 105 -12.51 4.24 -13.93
N TRP A 106 -13.03 3.80 -12.78
CA TRP A 106 -13.22 2.39 -12.45
C TRP A 106 -14.58 1.84 -12.88
N SER A 107 -15.34 2.59 -13.68
CA SER A 107 -16.60 2.11 -14.28
C SER A 107 -16.44 1.53 -15.70
N LYS A 108 -15.23 1.60 -16.26
CA LYS A 108 -14.88 1.20 -17.63
C LYS A 108 -13.80 0.13 -17.66
#